data_AF-A0A367LUX0-F1
#
_entry.id   AF-A0A367LUX0-F1
#
_cell.length_a   1.000
_cell.length_b   1.000
_cell.length_c   1.000
_cell.angle_alpha   90.00
_cell.angle_beta   90.00
_cell.angle_gamma   90.00
#
_symmetry.space_group_name_H-M   'P 1'
#
loop_
_entity.id
_entity.type
_entity.pdbx_description
1 polymer ?
#
loop_
_entity_poly.entity_id
_entity_poly.type
_entity_poly.pdbx_seq_one_letter_code
_entity_poly.pdbx_strand_id
1 'polypeptide(L)' 'MKISRQAYADMFGPTVGDRVRLADTDLWLEVERDFTVYGEEVKFGGGKVIR' A
#
# COMPACT_ATOMS: atom_id res chain seq x y z
N MET A 1 -11.59 12.51 -3.16
CA MET A 1 -11.93 11.26 -3.89
C MET A 1 -11.75 10.11 -2.92
N LYS A 2 -12.59 9.08 -2.92
CA LYS A 2 -12.41 7.89 -2.06
C LYS A 2 -12.09 6.69 -2.93
N ILE A 3 -11.08 5.93 -2.53
CA ILE A 3 -10.71 4.66 -3.17
C ILE A 3 -11.04 3.51 -2.21
N SER A 4 -11.38 2.34 -2.76
CA SER A 4 -11.53 1.14 -1.94
C SER A 4 -10.17 0.68 -1.42
N ARG A 5 -10.16 0.06 -0.24
CA ARG A 5 -8.95 -0.42 0.40
C ARG A 5 -8.21 -1.46 -0.46
N GLN A 6 -8.95 -2.35 -1.13
CA GLN A 6 -8.38 -3.31 -2.07
C GLN A 6 -7.67 -2.63 -3.24
N ALA A 7 -8.34 -1.67 -3.91
CA ALA A 7 -7.74 -0.99 -5.05
C ALA A 7 -6.53 -0.14 -4.65
N TYR A 8 -6.51 0.41 -3.42
CA TYR A 8 -5.33 1.07 -2.87
C TYR A 8 -4.17 0.07 -2.70
N ALA A 9 -4.43 -1.07 -2.05
CA ALA A 9 -3.43 -2.11 -1.82
C ALA A 9 -2.83 -2.65 -3.13
N ASP A 10 -3.66 -2.80 -4.17
CA ASP A 10 -3.21 -3.25 -5.50
C ASP A 10 -2.29 -2.22 -6.20
N MET A 11 -2.46 -0.91 -5.91
CA MET A 11 -1.71 0.15 -6.59
C MET A 11 -0.45 0.61 -5.86
N PHE A 12 -0.52 0.65 -4.52
CA PHE A 12 0.49 1.26 -3.65
C PHE A 12 1.03 0.30 -2.59
N GLY A 13 0.42 -0.89 -2.44
CA GLY A 13 0.73 -1.83 -1.38
C GLY A 13 -0.12 -1.63 -0.11
N PRO A 14 0.02 -2.54 0.86
CA PRO A 14 -0.75 -2.52 2.11
C PRO A 14 -0.44 -1.28 2.95
N THR A 15 -1.45 -0.79 3.69
CA THR A 15 -1.33 0.34 4.64
C THR A 15 -1.84 -0.04 6.04
N VAL A 16 -1.85 0.90 7.00
CA VAL A 16 -2.10 0.64 8.43
C VAL A 16 -3.30 -0.28 8.68
N GLY A 17 -3.05 -1.39 9.37
CA GLY A 17 -4.03 -2.44 9.71
C GLY A 17 -4.21 -3.53 8.65
N ASP A 18 -3.62 -3.39 7.47
CA ASP A 18 -3.55 -4.49 6.49
C ASP A 18 -2.59 -5.56 6.98
N ARG A 19 -2.89 -6.81 6.64
CA ARG A 19 -2.07 -7.96 6.98
C ARG A 19 -1.53 -8.68 5.76
N VAL A 20 -0.27 -9.10 5.86
CA VAL A 20 0.42 -9.85 4.82
C VAL A 20 0.97 -11.14 5.40
N ARG A 21 0.72 -12.24 4.71
CA ARG A 21 1.25 -13.56 5.06
C ARG A 21 2.70 -13.67 4.60
N LEU A 22 3.57 -14.20 5.47
CA LEU A 22 4.97 -14.44 5.13
C LEU A 22 5.12 -15.73 4.34
N ALA A 23 5.21 -15.58 3.02
CA ALA A 23 5.34 -16.68 2.07
C ALA A 23 4.27 -17.78 2.32
N ASP A 24 4.69 -19.03 2.41
CA ASP A 24 3.85 -20.20 2.67
C ASP A 24 3.74 -20.57 4.16
N THR A 25 4.37 -19.80 5.06
CA THR A 25 4.29 -19.99 6.52
C THR A 25 2.93 -19.54 7.07
N ASP A 26 2.60 -19.84 8.32
CA ASP A 26 1.39 -19.30 8.97
C ASP A 26 1.64 -17.98 9.74
N LEU A 27 2.72 -17.27 9.41
CA LEU A 27 3.06 -16.01 10.04
C LEU A 27 2.39 -14.84 9.31
N TRP A 28 1.76 -13.95 10.07
CA TRP A 28 1.10 -12.74 9.57
C TRP A 28 1.75 -11.48 10.14
N LEU A 29 2.11 -10.56 9.27
CA LEU A 29 2.52 -9.21 9.63
C LEU A 29 1.34 -8.27 9.54
N GLU A 30 1.27 -7.27 10.41
CA GLU A 30 0.32 -6.16 10.33
C GLU A 30 1.09 -4.86 10.11
N VAL A 31 0.63 -4.02 9.17
CA VAL A 31 1.23 -2.69 8.98
C VAL A 31 0.83 -1.81 10.17
N GLU A 32 1.79 -1.46 11.02
CA GLU A 32 1.52 -0.68 12.23
C GLU A 32 1.42 0.82 11.95
N ARG A 33 2.23 1.31 11.00
CA ARG A 33 2.34 2.73 10.66
C ARG A 33 2.62 2.89 9.17
N ASP A 34 1.96 3.88 8.59
CA ASP A 34 2.23 4.39 7.25
C ASP A 34 2.59 5.86 7.39
N PHE A 35 3.71 6.26 6.80
CA PHE A 35 4.24 7.62 6.88
C PHE A 35 3.87 8.45 5.65
N THR A 36 3.12 7.90 4.71
CA THR A 36 2.64 8.62 3.53
C THR A 36 1.51 9.60 3.88
N VAL A 37 1.26 10.54 2.97
CA VAL A 37 0.01 11.32 2.92
C VAL A 37 -0.85 10.72 1.80
N TYR A 38 -2.07 10.30 2.12
CA TYR A 38 -2.90 9.59 1.14
C TYR A 38 -3.27 10.48 -0.06
N GLY A 39 -2.91 10.02 -1.25
CA GLY A 39 -3.01 10.76 -2.52
C GLY A 39 -1.72 11.44 -2.97
N GLU A 40 -0.67 11.45 -2.13
CA GLU A 40 0.67 11.96 -2.47
C GLU A 40 1.72 10.84 -2.55
N GLU A 41 1.27 9.58 -2.68
CA GLU A 41 2.16 8.44 -2.81
C GLU A 41 3.02 8.56 -4.05
N VAL A 42 4.31 8.31 -3.88
CA VAL A 42 5.27 8.41 -4.96
C VAL A 42 5.24 7.12 -5.80
N LYS A 43 4.99 7.26 -7.10
CA LYS A 43 5.06 6.15 -8.08
C LYS A 43 5.88 6.57 -9.29
N PHE A 44 6.80 5.70 -9.72
CA PHE A 44 7.62 5.90 -10.91
C PHE A 44 6.97 5.28 -12.16
N GLY A 45 7.26 5.86 -13.33
CA GLY A 45 6.79 5.40 -14.64
C GLY A 45 6.29 6.54 -15.53
N GLY A 46 6.07 6.25 -16.82
CA GLY A 46 5.56 7.25 -17.76
C GLY A 46 4.23 7.84 -17.29
N GLY A 47 4.17 9.17 -17.14
CA GLY A 47 2.98 9.88 -16.68
C GLY A 47 2.61 9.68 -15.20
N LYS A 48 3.58 9.27 -14.36
CA LYS A 48 3.38 9.09 -12.91
C LYS A 48 3.98 10.26 -12.11
N VAL A 49 4.07 10.09 -10.79
CA VAL A 49 4.35 11.16 -9.82
C VAL A 49 5.81 11.60 -9.87
N ILE A 50 6.76 10.65 -9.91
CA ILE A 50 8.17 10.96 -10.19
C ILE A 50 8.33 11.19 -11.69
N ARG A 51 8.84 12.37 -12.05
CA ARG A 51 9.12 12.78 -13.43
C ARG A 51 10.52 13.36 -13.54
#